data_AF-A0A7U2QZM5-F1
#
_entry.id   AF-A0A7U2QZM5-F1
#
_cell.length_a   1.000
_cell.length_b   1.000
_cell.length_c   1.000
_cell.angle_alpha   90.00
_cell.angle_beta   90.00
_cell.angle_gamma   90.00
#
_symmetry.space_group_name_H-M   'P 1'
#
loop_
_entity.id
_entity.type
_entity.pdbx_description
1 polymer ?
#
loop_
_entity_poly.entity_id
_entity_poly.type
_entity_poly.pdbx_seq_one_letter_code
_entity_poly.pdbx_strand_id
1 'polypeptide(L)'
;MTCSRMRDEPPAYEETTGSSSTAIPGDNKTQLQDEDTRSKYGLISFSGYDRVRLMRFPESIVALVSETLQRHWPKGIQKVKAYYESTEFKLRGNPFEHGDDDEKVALRNAILGLLDALAREGWGVHPAAGGLGRIGNYKSLGQKDSLIFKRQAPQQLSWMCISFDSDDLMHLINAPPELALSLVAVFGDRIKNCN
;
A
#
# COMPACT_ATOMS: atom_id res chain seq x y z
N MET A 1 -10.74 12.36 51.36
CA MET A 1 -9.38 12.93 51.33
C MET A 1 -8.46 11.86 50.79
N THR A 2 -7.69 12.01 49.71
CA THR A 2 -7.60 13.11 48.73
C THR A 2 -7.07 12.51 47.43
N CYS A 3 -7.66 12.84 46.27
CA CYS A 3 -7.19 12.31 44.98
C CYS A 3 -6.12 13.24 44.40
N SER A 4 -4.86 12.80 44.38
CA SER A 4 -3.78 13.54 43.72
C SER A 4 -3.84 13.34 42.21
N ARG A 5 -4.42 14.31 41.50
CA ARG A 5 -4.21 14.46 40.05
C ARG A 5 -2.77 14.91 39.80
N MET A 6 -1.93 14.03 39.29
CA MET A 6 -0.75 14.50 38.54
C MET A 6 -1.26 15.12 37.23
N ARG A 7 -0.74 16.31 36.90
CA ARG A 7 -0.90 16.95 35.61
C ARG A 7 0.41 16.73 34.86
N ASP A 8 0.39 15.85 33.87
CA ASP A 8 1.50 15.74 32.92
C ASP A 8 1.40 16.93 31.95
N GLU A 9 2.29 17.89 32.12
CA GLU A 9 2.48 19.01 31.22
C GLU A 9 3.46 18.57 30.12
N PRO A 10 3.08 18.63 28.82
CA PRO A 10 3.99 18.23 27.75
C PRO A 10 5.18 19.21 27.67
N PRO A 11 6.39 18.74 27.33
CA PRO A 11 7.58 19.58 27.30
C PRO A 11 7.43 20.71 26.27
N ALA A 12 7.82 21.92 26.68
CA ALA A 12 7.85 23.09 25.81
C ALA A 12 8.82 22.89 24.64
N TYR A 13 8.40 23.32 23.45
CA TYR A 13 9.29 23.38 22.29
C TYR A 13 10.08 24.69 22.33
N GLU A 14 11.40 24.62 22.16
CA GLU A 14 12.22 25.83 22.00
C GLU A 14 12.17 26.30 20.54
N GLU A 15 11.68 27.52 20.32
CA GLU A 15 11.82 28.21 19.03
C GLU A 15 13.21 28.82 18.92
N THR A 16 14.10 28.21 18.13
CA THR A 16 15.42 28.77 17.83
C THR A 16 15.33 29.88 16.77
N THR A 17 14.97 31.09 17.18
CA THR A 17 15.19 32.30 16.36
C THR A 17 16.62 32.81 16.54
N GLY A 18 17.42 32.91 15.46
CA GLY A 18 18.80 33.41 15.52
C GLY A 18 19.35 33.90 14.17
N SER A 19 19.59 35.21 14.06
CA SER A 19 19.81 35.99 12.83
C SER A 19 21.16 35.84 12.09
N SER A 20 21.10 36.01 10.76
CA SER A 20 21.98 36.79 9.84
C SER A 20 23.53 36.82 9.99
N SER A 21 24.27 36.59 8.88
CA SER A 21 24.99 37.65 8.10
C SER A 21 25.97 37.17 7.00
N THR A 22 25.97 37.85 5.84
CA THR A 22 27.11 38.12 4.89
C THR A 22 27.78 36.98 4.06
N ALA A 23 28.48 37.35 2.97
CA ALA A 23 28.83 36.51 1.79
C ALA A 23 30.22 36.95 1.18
N ILE A 24 30.81 36.45 0.06
CA ILE A 24 30.26 35.75 -1.13
C ILE A 24 30.98 34.42 -1.55
N PRO A 25 31.98 34.32 -2.49
CA PRO A 25 31.90 33.26 -3.51
C PRO A 25 33.05 32.24 -3.54
N GLY A 26 32.74 31.01 -4.01
CA GLY A 26 33.71 29.99 -4.40
C GLY A 26 33.02 28.72 -4.93
N ASP A 27 33.33 28.32 -6.16
CA ASP A 27 32.63 27.27 -6.91
C ASP A 27 32.83 25.83 -6.38
N ASN A 28 32.03 24.91 -6.95
CA ASN A 28 32.06 23.44 -6.80
C ASN A 28 31.42 22.86 -5.53
N LYS A 29 30.10 23.03 -5.35
CA LYS A 29 29.30 22.15 -4.46
C LYS A 29 27.91 21.75 -4.97
N THR A 30 27.67 21.76 -6.28
CA THR A 30 26.35 21.49 -6.89
C THR A 30 26.11 20.03 -7.31
N GLN A 31 26.77 19.04 -6.67
CA GLN A 31 26.61 17.61 -6.99
C GLN A 31 26.57 16.65 -5.77
N LEU A 32 26.34 17.14 -4.55
CA LEU A 32 26.40 16.30 -3.32
C LEU A 32 25.24 16.51 -2.33
N GLN A 33 24.05 16.93 -2.79
CA GLN A 33 22.88 17.17 -1.90
C GLN A 33 21.50 16.70 -2.42
N ASP A 34 21.42 15.88 -3.48
CA ASP A 34 20.12 15.47 -4.06
C ASP A 34 19.75 13.98 -3.83
N GLU A 35 20.70 13.13 -3.42
CA GLU A 35 20.42 11.69 -3.17
C GLU A 35 19.84 11.40 -1.76
N ASP A 36 20.10 12.24 -0.75
CA ASP A 36 19.72 11.95 0.66
C ASP A 36 18.37 12.56 1.09
N THR A 37 17.72 13.35 0.22
CA THR A 37 16.37 13.91 0.47
C THR A 37 15.25 12.96 0.06
N ARG A 38 15.54 11.91 -0.73
CA ARG A 38 14.54 10.95 -1.20
C ARG A 38 14.01 10.11 -0.05
N SER A 39 12.70 10.14 0.17
CA SER A 39 12.04 9.36 1.22
C SER A 39 12.41 7.87 1.13
N LYS A 40 13.08 7.37 2.18
CA LYS A 40 13.52 5.96 2.29
C LYS A 40 12.34 4.99 2.46
N TYR A 41 11.17 5.50 2.84
CA TYR A 41 9.93 4.76 3.03
C TYR A 41 8.73 5.49 2.42
N GLY A 42 7.80 4.72 1.84
CA GLY A 42 6.49 5.17 1.37
C GLY A 42 5.37 4.35 2.02
N LEU A 43 4.13 4.85 2.01
CA LEU A 43 2.96 4.13 2.52
C LEU A 43 1.87 4.06 1.45
N ILE A 44 1.35 2.86 1.19
CA ILE A 44 0.05 2.68 0.51
C ILE A 44 -0.95 2.22 1.56
N SER A 45 -2.06 2.94 1.71
CA SER A 45 -3.14 2.56 2.62
C SER A 45 -4.47 2.41 1.89
N PHE A 46 -5.26 1.44 2.34
CA PHE A 46 -6.61 1.13 1.85
C PHE A 46 -7.61 1.62 2.91
N SER A 47 -8.61 2.43 2.51
CA SER A 47 -9.49 3.12 3.44
C SER A 47 -10.92 3.23 2.92
N GLY A 48 -11.90 3.25 3.83
CA GLY A 48 -13.32 3.18 3.48
C GLY A 48 -13.63 1.91 2.70
N TYR A 49 -14.42 2.03 1.63
CA TYR A 49 -14.80 0.91 0.75
C TYR A 49 -14.07 0.96 -0.60
N ASP A 50 -13.39 2.07 -0.89
CA ASP A 50 -13.05 2.46 -2.26
C ASP A 50 -11.93 3.52 -2.33
N ARG A 51 -11.07 3.67 -1.31
CA ARG A 51 -9.89 4.55 -1.35
C ARG A 51 -8.57 3.81 -1.29
N VAL A 52 -7.64 4.24 -2.14
CA VAL A 52 -6.19 3.98 -2.01
C VAL A 52 -5.51 5.32 -1.75
N ARG A 53 -4.63 5.42 -0.75
CA ARG A 53 -3.85 6.64 -0.47
C ARG A 53 -2.36 6.35 -0.48
N LEU A 54 -1.61 7.21 -1.15
CA LEU A 54 -0.15 7.16 -1.25
C LEU A 54 0.47 8.30 -0.44
N MET A 55 1.42 7.99 0.43
CA MET A 55 2.23 8.98 1.17
C MET A 55 3.72 8.75 0.93
N ARG A 56 4.49 9.85 0.84
CA ARG A 56 5.96 9.86 0.71
C ARG A 56 6.50 9.11 -0.51
N PHE A 57 5.74 9.09 -1.59
CA PHE A 57 6.16 8.59 -2.91
C PHE A 57 6.44 9.74 -3.88
N PRO A 58 7.46 9.64 -4.75
CA PRO A 58 7.65 10.55 -5.89
C PRO A 58 6.46 10.56 -6.84
N GLU A 59 6.26 11.67 -7.55
CA GLU A 59 5.14 11.84 -8.49
C GLU A 59 5.10 10.76 -9.60
N SER A 60 6.26 10.30 -10.08
CA SER A 60 6.33 9.18 -11.05
C SER A 60 5.70 7.89 -10.52
N ILE A 61 5.81 7.62 -9.23
CA ILE A 61 5.21 6.45 -8.58
C ILE A 61 3.70 6.66 -8.39
N VAL A 62 3.27 7.88 -8.12
CA VAL A 62 1.84 8.24 -8.06
C VAL A 62 1.18 8.05 -9.43
N ALA A 63 1.85 8.44 -10.52
CA ALA A 63 1.41 8.18 -11.89
C ALA A 63 1.35 6.67 -12.19
N LEU A 64 2.43 5.93 -11.91
CA LEU A 64 2.49 4.47 -12.11
C LEU A 64 1.38 3.72 -11.37
N VAL A 65 1.07 4.12 -10.14
CA VAL A 65 -0.04 3.53 -9.38
C VAL A 65 -1.40 3.89 -10.00
N SER A 66 -1.57 5.11 -10.51
CA SER A 66 -2.78 5.52 -11.25
C SER A 66 -3.01 4.64 -12.48
N GLU A 67 -1.97 4.43 -13.30
CA GLU A 67 -2.03 3.57 -14.49
C GLU A 67 -2.30 2.11 -14.13
N THR A 68 -1.67 1.61 -13.07
CA THR A 68 -1.82 0.23 -12.62
C THR A 68 -3.23 -0.04 -12.09
N LEU A 69 -3.80 0.89 -11.32
CA LEU A 69 -5.20 0.84 -10.90
C LEU A 69 -6.16 0.89 -12.10
N GLN A 70 -5.92 1.76 -13.09
CA GLN A 70 -6.74 1.80 -14.31
C GLN A 70 -6.67 0.52 -15.15
N ARG A 71 -5.49 -0.12 -15.21
CA ARG A 71 -5.26 -1.36 -15.97
C ARG A 71 -5.96 -2.58 -15.36
N HIS A 72 -6.01 -2.67 -14.04
CA HIS A 72 -6.46 -3.88 -13.33
C HIS A 72 -7.82 -3.74 -12.62
N TRP A 73 -8.35 -2.54 -12.44
CA TRP A 73 -9.69 -2.32 -11.87
C TRP A 73 -10.70 -1.96 -12.98
N PRO A 74 -11.59 -2.89 -13.41
CA PRO A 74 -12.45 -2.68 -14.58
C PRO A 74 -13.39 -1.47 -14.47
N LYS A 75 -13.86 -1.15 -13.26
CA LYS A 75 -14.71 0.03 -13.04
C LYS A 75 -13.88 1.34 -13.03
N GLY A 76 -12.55 1.26 -12.95
CA GLY A 76 -11.63 2.39 -13.06
C GLY A 76 -11.66 3.38 -11.90
N ILE A 77 -10.93 4.49 -12.07
CA ILE A 77 -10.80 5.56 -11.07
C ILE A 77 -11.99 6.54 -11.21
N GLN A 78 -12.60 6.93 -10.09
CA GLN A 78 -13.64 7.95 -10.04
C GLN A 78 -13.07 9.36 -9.81
N LYS A 79 -12.04 9.49 -8.96
CA LYS A 79 -11.42 10.78 -8.62
C LYS A 79 -10.01 10.59 -8.07
N VAL A 80 -9.12 11.52 -8.39
CA VAL A 80 -7.81 11.71 -7.72
C VAL A 80 -7.83 13.07 -7.05
N LYS A 81 -7.22 13.20 -5.87
CA LYS A 81 -7.03 14.49 -5.17
C LYS A 81 -5.86 14.43 -4.18
N ALA A 82 -5.33 15.59 -3.80
CA ALA A 82 -4.58 15.71 -2.55
C ALA A 82 -5.50 15.49 -1.33
N TYR A 83 -4.96 14.92 -0.27
CA TYR A 83 -5.63 14.64 1.00
C TYR A 83 -4.59 14.63 2.13
N TYR A 84 -4.44 15.74 2.85
CA TYR A 84 -3.30 16.00 3.75
C TYR A 84 -1.96 15.71 3.03
N GLU A 85 -1.03 14.99 3.65
CA GLU A 85 0.26 14.58 3.07
C GLU A 85 0.16 13.42 2.04
N SER A 86 -1.05 13.10 1.56
CA SER A 86 -1.30 11.96 0.68
C SER A 86 -1.97 12.33 -0.64
N THR A 87 -1.72 11.53 -1.68
CA THR A 87 -2.59 11.48 -2.85
C THR A 87 -3.65 10.40 -2.64
N GLU A 88 -4.92 10.78 -2.65
CA GLU A 88 -6.06 9.87 -2.53
C GLU A 88 -6.67 9.55 -3.91
N PHE A 89 -6.65 8.27 -4.26
CA PHE A 89 -7.40 7.69 -5.36
C PHE A 89 -8.74 7.15 -4.83
N LYS A 90 -9.85 7.60 -5.41
CA LYS A 90 -11.16 6.99 -5.25
C LYS A 90 -11.45 6.12 -6.46
N LEU A 91 -11.66 4.83 -6.22
CA LEU A 91 -12.09 3.87 -7.24
C LEU A 91 -13.61 3.98 -7.46
N ARG A 92 -14.12 3.55 -8.63
CA ARG A 92 -15.56 3.36 -8.84
C ARG A 92 -15.99 2.02 -8.26
N GLY A 93 -17.19 1.96 -7.67
CA GLY A 93 -17.66 0.80 -6.91
C GLY A 93 -17.07 0.76 -5.50
N ASN A 94 -17.21 -0.38 -4.82
CA ASN A 94 -16.77 -0.60 -3.43
C ASN A 94 -15.78 -1.78 -3.35
N PRO A 95 -14.60 -1.75 -4.02
CA PRO A 95 -13.68 -2.88 -4.09
C PRO A 95 -13.26 -3.44 -2.72
N PHE A 96 -13.10 -2.60 -1.71
CA PHE A 96 -12.68 -3.03 -0.36
C PHE A 96 -13.87 -3.43 0.54
N GLU A 97 -15.04 -3.68 -0.05
CA GLU A 97 -16.24 -4.24 0.60
C GLU A 97 -16.53 -5.64 0.03
N HIS A 98 -17.79 -6.07 -0.02
CA HIS A 98 -18.20 -7.30 -0.69
C HIS A 98 -18.51 -6.97 -2.16
N GLY A 99 -17.71 -7.51 -3.07
CA GLY A 99 -17.99 -7.56 -4.51
C GLY A 99 -18.47 -8.94 -4.96
N ASP A 100 -18.89 -9.03 -6.21
CA ASP A 100 -19.00 -10.30 -6.92
C ASP A 100 -17.61 -10.94 -7.17
N ASP A 101 -17.57 -12.19 -7.58
CA ASP A 101 -16.30 -12.92 -7.70
C ASP A 101 -15.36 -12.33 -8.75
N ASP A 102 -15.89 -11.75 -9.84
CA ASP A 102 -15.12 -11.02 -10.85
C ASP A 102 -14.46 -9.78 -10.25
N GLU A 103 -15.18 -8.97 -9.45
CA GLU A 103 -14.61 -7.84 -8.73
C GLU A 103 -13.55 -8.28 -7.70
N LYS A 104 -13.76 -9.38 -6.98
CA LYS A 104 -12.76 -9.89 -6.04
C LYS A 104 -11.48 -10.34 -6.76
N VAL A 105 -11.59 -11.02 -7.90
CA VAL A 105 -10.45 -11.42 -8.74
C VAL A 105 -9.74 -10.20 -9.34
N ALA A 106 -10.49 -9.24 -9.86
CA ALA A 106 -9.95 -7.98 -10.38
C ALA A 106 -9.18 -7.20 -9.31
N LEU A 107 -9.70 -7.11 -8.08
CA LEU A 107 -9.00 -6.45 -6.98
C LEU A 107 -7.71 -7.18 -6.60
N ARG A 108 -7.72 -8.52 -6.50
CA ARG A 108 -6.49 -9.29 -6.25
C ARG A 108 -5.44 -9.03 -7.32
N ASN A 109 -5.85 -9.02 -8.60
CA ASN A 109 -4.98 -8.66 -9.72
C ASN A 109 -4.46 -7.21 -9.64
N ALA A 110 -5.27 -6.25 -9.19
CA ALA A 110 -4.83 -4.88 -8.98
C ALA A 110 -3.78 -4.76 -7.87
N ILE A 111 -3.94 -5.48 -6.75
CA ILE A 111 -2.94 -5.53 -5.68
C ILE A 111 -1.64 -6.19 -6.17
N LEU A 112 -1.73 -7.33 -6.87
CA LEU A 112 -0.56 -7.99 -7.46
C LEU A 112 0.17 -7.07 -8.47
N GLY A 113 -0.57 -6.38 -9.34
CA GLY A 113 -0.02 -5.43 -10.30
C GLY A 113 0.68 -4.24 -9.62
N LEU A 114 0.12 -3.71 -8.52
CA LEU A 114 0.78 -2.66 -7.74
C LEU A 114 2.09 -3.15 -7.13
N LEU A 115 2.10 -4.36 -6.56
CA LEU A 115 3.29 -4.96 -5.97
C LEU A 115 4.40 -5.19 -7.01
N ASP A 116 4.06 -5.67 -8.22
CA ASP A 116 5.02 -5.84 -9.32
C ASP A 116 5.55 -4.50 -9.84
N ALA A 117 4.67 -3.54 -10.11
CA ALA A 117 5.05 -2.22 -10.60
C ALA A 117 5.99 -1.49 -9.61
N LEU A 118 5.68 -1.55 -8.31
CA LEU A 118 6.50 -0.95 -7.26
C LEU A 118 7.85 -1.66 -7.10
N ALA A 119 7.88 -2.99 -7.16
CA ALA A 119 9.14 -3.75 -7.08
C ALA A 119 10.10 -3.41 -8.23
N ARG A 120 9.59 -3.29 -9.46
CA ARG A 120 10.37 -2.86 -10.64
C ARG A 120 10.93 -1.45 -10.49
N GLU A 121 10.20 -0.55 -9.84
CA GLU A 121 10.68 0.81 -9.52
C GLU A 121 11.60 0.89 -8.29
N GLY A 122 11.94 -0.23 -7.66
CA GLY A 122 12.80 -0.24 -6.47
C GLY A 122 12.07 0.11 -5.17
N TRP A 123 10.81 -0.31 -5.03
CA TRP A 123 10.02 -0.23 -3.79
C TRP A 123 9.57 -1.62 -3.36
N GLY A 124 10.16 -2.15 -2.30
CA GLY A 124 9.79 -3.45 -1.72
C GLY A 124 8.89 -3.27 -0.51
N VAL A 125 7.94 -4.17 -0.29
CA VAL A 125 7.15 -4.22 0.96
C VAL A 125 8.10 -4.48 2.13
N HIS A 126 7.97 -3.70 3.20
CA HIS A 126 8.79 -3.85 4.38
C HIS A 126 8.31 -5.06 5.22
N PRO A 127 9.12 -6.12 5.38
CA PRO A 127 8.64 -7.41 5.90
C PRO A 127 8.19 -7.37 7.36
N ALA A 128 8.58 -6.34 8.12
CA ALA A 128 8.24 -6.15 9.52
C ALA A 128 7.28 -4.96 9.78
N ALA A 129 6.70 -4.35 8.73
CA ALA A 129 5.88 -3.16 8.92
C ALA A 129 4.73 -3.03 7.91
N GLY A 130 3.51 -2.91 8.43
CA GLY A 130 2.28 -2.95 7.63
C GLY A 130 1.75 -4.37 7.40
N GLY A 131 0.57 -4.45 6.82
CA GLY A 131 -0.14 -5.68 6.52
C GLY A 131 -1.46 -5.39 5.81
N LEU A 132 -1.94 -6.38 5.06
CA LEU A 132 -3.32 -6.43 4.60
C LEU A 132 -4.05 -7.41 5.51
N GLY A 133 -4.95 -6.89 6.34
CA GLY A 133 -5.99 -7.68 6.97
C GLY A 133 -6.94 -8.28 5.94
N ARG A 134 -7.86 -9.11 6.42
CA ARG A 134 -8.93 -9.67 5.60
C ARG A 134 -9.76 -8.52 5.01
N ILE A 135 -10.10 -8.59 3.72
CA ILE A 135 -11.03 -7.63 3.09
C ILE A 135 -12.46 -8.10 3.43
N GLY A 136 -13.32 -7.21 3.90
CA GLY A 136 -14.69 -7.58 4.30
C GLY A 136 -15.34 -6.64 5.32
N ASN A 137 -16.31 -7.18 6.07
CA ASN A 137 -17.19 -6.41 6.96
C ASN A 137 -16.50 -5.93 8.26
N TYR A 138 -16.01 -4.69 8.26
CA TYR A 138 -15.54 -3.97 9.44
C TYR A 138 -16.39 -2.73 9.69
N LYS A 139 -16.59 -2.37 10.95
CA LYS A 139 -17.23 -1.11 11.34
C LYS A 139 -16.46 0.06 10.71
N SER A 140 -17.17 1.07 10.22
CA SER A 140 -16.72 2.03 9.18
C SER A 140 -15.68 3.09 9.60
N LEU A 141 -14.83 2.82 10.59
CA LEU A 141 -13.91 3.79 11.19
C LEU A 141 -12.44 3.32 11.08
N GLY A 142 -11.73 3.81 10.07
CA GLY A 142 -10.27 3.66 9.96
C GLY A 142 -9.68 3.71 8.55
N GLN A 143 -8.35 3.81 8.48
CA GLN A 143 -7.59 3.11 7.44
C GLN A 143 -7.69 1.63 7.78
N LYS A 144 -8.15 0.80 6.83
CA LYS A 144 -8.32 -0.64 7.06
C LYS A 144 -6.95 -1.31 7.16
N ASP A 145 -6.17 -1.09 6.11
CA ASP A 145 -4.95 -1.81 5.84
C ASP A 145 -3.89 -0.85 5.30
N SER A 146 -2.62 -1.17 5.51
CA SER A 146 -1.51 -0.35 5.00
C SER A 146 -0.25 -1.16 4.80
N LEU A 147 0.38 -0.97 3.65
CA LEU A 147 1.69 -1.52 3.32
C LEU A 147 2.73 -0.41 3.39
N ILE A 148 3.75 -0.61 4.22
CA ILE A 148 4.95 0.23 4.22
C ILE A 148 5.89 -0.33 3.16
N PHE A 149 6.34 0.52 2.26
CA PHE A 149 7.35 0.20 1.26
C PHE A 149 8.67 0.84 1.66
N LYS A 150 9.77 0.14 1.42
CA LYS A 150 11.14 0.64 1.59
C LYS A 150 11.80 0.76 0.22
N ARG A 151 12.57 1.85 0.02
CA ARG A 151 13.41 2.02 -1.16
C ARG A 151 14.50 0.94 -1.18
N GLN A 152 14.63 0.23 -2.30
CA GLN A 152 15.59 -0.84 -2.53
C GLN A 152 16.02 -0.87 -4.01
N ALA A 153 16.89 -1.82 -4.37
CA ALA A 153 17.18 -2.06 -5.78
C ALA A 153 15.91 -2.52 -6.53
N PRO A 154 15.71 -2.09 -7.80
CA PRO A 154 14.73 -2.68 -8.71
C PRO A 154 14.77 -4.21 -8.71
N GLN A 155 13.60 -4.83 -8.63
CA GLN A 155 13.43 -6.28 -8.63
C GLN A 155 12.34 -6.69 -9.61
N GLN A 156 12.61 -7.74 -10.38
CA GLN A 156 11.59 -8.48 -11.12
C GLN A 156 11.24 -9.73 -10.29
N LEU A 157 10.00 -9.78 -9.79
CA LEU A 157 9.54 -10.83 -8.90
C LEU A 157 8.42 -11.63 -9.57
N SER A 158 8.27 -12.90 -9.19
CA SER A 158 7.10 -13.69 -9.53
C SER A 158 6.07 -13.53 -8.42
N TRP A 159 4.90 -12.98 -8.76
CA TRP A 159 3.84 -12.70 -7.80
C TRP A 159 2.67 -13.65 -8.00
N MET A 160 2.23 -14.26 -6.89
CA MET A 160 1.03 -15.09 -6.82
C MET A 160 0.15 -14.67 -5.64
N CYS A 161 -1.14 -14.93 -5.72
CA CYS A 161 -2.07 -14.73 -4.61
C CYS A 161 -2.73 -16.08 -4.28
N ILE A 162 -2.61 -16.48 -3.01
CA ILE A 162 -3.49 -17.46 -2.38
C ILE A 162 -4.46 -16.65 -1.54
N SER A 163 -5.77 -16.93 -1.65
CA SER A 163 -6.77 -16.30 -0.80
C SER A 163 -7.91 -17.24 -0.47
N PHE A 164 -8.48 -17.06 0.71
CA PHE A 164 -9.67 -17.77 1.16
C PHE A 164 -10.88 -16.84 1.00
N ASP A 165 -12.00 -17.39 0.56
CA ASP A 165 -13.22 -16.66 0.20
C ASP A 165 -14.44 -17.43 0.72
N SER A 166 -15.52 -16.70 1.02
CA SER A 166 -16.70 -17.25 1.71
C SER A 166 -16.29 -18.10 2.94
N ASP A 167 -16.88 -19.29 3.12
CA ASP A 167 -16.58 -20.20 4.23
C ASP A 167 -15.67 -21.39 3.82
N ASP A 168 -15.72 -21.80 2.55
CA ASP A 168 -15.10 -23.05 2.04
C ASP A 168 -14.33 -22.90 0.71
N LEU A 169 -14.16 -21.69 0.18
CA LEU A 169 -13.50 -21.46 -1.11
C LEU A 169 -12.04 -21.00 -0.95
N MET A 170 -11.17 -21.45 -1.87
CA MET A 170 -9.79 -21.02 -1.97
C MET A 170 -9.47 -20.67 -3.43
N HIS A 171 -8.99 -19.44 -3.65
CA HIS A 171 -8.56 -18.97 -4.96
C HIS A 171 -7.02 -18.94 -5.06
N LEU A 172 -6.52 -19.44 -6.18
CA LEU A 172 -5.13 -19.36 -6.61
C LEU A 172 -5.04 -18.46 -7.85
N ILE A 173 -4.30 -17.36 -7.77
CA ILE A 173 -4.04 -16.46 -8.90
C ILE A 173 -2.55 -16.41 -9.15
N ASN A 174 -2.14 -16.60 -10.42
CA ASN A 174 -0.75 -16.74 -10.86
C ASN A 174 0.06 -17.81 -10.10
N ALA A 175 -0.62 -18.80 -9.52
CA ALA A 175 0.03 -19.91 -8.85
C ALA A 175 0.69 -20.85 -9.87
N PRO A 176 1.89 -21.41 -9.58
CA PRO A 176 2.44 -22.51 -10.36
C PRO A 176 1.47 -23.71 -10.40
N PRO A 177 1.28 -24.39 -11.54
CA PRO A 177 0.39 -25.55 -11.63
C PRO A 177 0.72 -26.65 -10.61
N GLU A 178 2.00 -26.81 -10.27
CA GLU A 178 2.52 -27.77 -9.29
C GLU A 178 1.98 -27.50 -7.89
N LEU A 179 1.73 -26.24 -7.53
CA LEU A 179 1.10 -25.90 -6.26
C LEU A 179 -0.38 -26.28 -6.26
N ALA A 180 -1.09 -26.00 -7.35
CA ALA A 180 -2.50 -26.39 -7.48
C ALA A 180 -2.66 -27.92 -7.38
N LEU A 181 -1.82 -28.68 -8.10
CA LEU A 181 -1.76 -30.15 -8.03
C LEU A 181 -1.42 -30.65 -6.63
N SER A 182 -0.50 -29.98 -5.93
CA SER A 182 -0.13 -30.32 -4.54
C SER A 182 -1.30 -30.12 -3.57
N LEU A 183 -2.07 -29.04 -3.72
CA LEU A 183 -3.26 -28.80 -2.90
C LEU A 183 -4.37 -29.81 -3.21
N VAL A 184 -4.57 -30.17 -4.50
CA VAL A 184 -5.50 -31.26 -4.88
C VAL A 184 -5.09 -32.59 -4.26
N ALA A 185 -3.80 -32.94 -4.28
CA ALA A 185 -3.30 -34.16 -3.66
C ALA A 185 -3.42 -34.16 -2.12
N VAL A 186 -3.26 -33.01 -1.47
CA VAL A 186 -3.39 -32.86 -0.01
C VAL A 186 -4.84 -32.88 0.46
N PHE A 187 -5.75 -32.19 -0.23
CA PHE A 187 -7.16 -32.14 0.18
C PHE A 187 -7.94 -33.36 -0.29
N GLY A 188 -7.65 -33.90 -1.48
CA GLY A 188 -8.24 -35.14 -2.00
C GLY A 188 -9.76 -35.05 -2.16
N ASP A 189 -10.45 -36.05 -1.60
CA ASP A 189 -11.92 -36.17 -1.57
C ASP A 189 -12.62 -35.05 -0.77
N ARG A 190 -11.88 -34.25 -0.01
CA ARG A 190 -12.40 -33.05 0.68
C ARG A 190 -12.64 -31.88 -0.25
N ILE A 191 -12.15 -31.92 -1.50
CA ILE A 191 -12.49 -30.93 -2.52
C ILE A 191 -13.85 -31.28 -3.13
N LYS A 192 -14.82 -30.38 -2.97
CA LYS A 192 -16.16 -30.52 -3.55
C LYS A 192 -16.18 -30.21 -5.05
N ASN A 193 -15.41 -29.21 -5.48
CA ASN A 193 -15.30 -28.74 -6.86
C ASN A 193 -14.01 -27.93 -7.08
N CYS A 194 -13.50 -27.98 -8.32
CA CYS A 194 -12.49 -27.07 -8.85
C CYS A 194 -12.98 -26.50 -10.18
N ASN A 195 -12.65 -25.24 -10.45
CA ASN A 195 -12.90 -24.53 -11.71
C ASN A 195 -11.56 -24.13 -12.33
#